data_AF-A0A1R4HUB3-F1
#
_entry.id   AF-A0A1R4HUB3-F1
#
_cell.length_a   1.000
_cell.length_b   1.000
_cell.length_c   1.000
_cell.angle_alpha   90.00
_cell.angle_beta   90.00
_cell.angle_gamma   90.00
#
_symmetry.space_group_name_H-M   'P 1'
#
loop_
_entity.id
_entity.type
_entity.pdbx_description
1 polymer ?
#
loop_
_entity_poly.entity_id
_entity_poly.type
_entity_poly.pdbx_seq_one_letter_code
_entity_poly.pdbx_strand_id
1 'polypeptide(L)'
;MSIDARTFYRNGPSHRQQEPSSFALIRRQFDFRSIEIGRWVTPTERDRAAELFHDALCDLMLILQGPETLVSLRGSLALQYGSGGRPGVAAHYDPAQRSFALAKNAGPGSIAHEWFHAFDHYIAQKCFTGLSRDIFASAAWLADAPPIVHPLNQRLMDCFTAILLQPGGKQPSELFQHSVAMDRKLGQVYYSKPEELCARAFEAFVQDAPIKNHFLVKGTKATPEAELGLYPQGSARQHINTAFQRYFSQLGLALSRSL
;
A
#
# COMPACT_ATOMS: atom_id res chain seq x y z
N MET A 1 -11.87 4.49 19.46
CA MET A 1 -11.25 3.68 20.54
C MET A 1 -9.74 3.88 20.47
N SER A 2 -9.04 3.95 21.61
CA SER A 2 -7.57 4.03 21.63
C SER A 2 -6.94 2.74 21.08
N ILE A 3 -5.71 2.82 20.55
CA ILE A 3 -4.94 1.67 20.06
C ILE A 3 -4.72 0.61 21.15
N ASP A 4 -4.67 1.03 22.42
CA ASP A 4 -4.49 0.13 23.57
C ASP A 4 -5.72 -0.73 23.85
N ALA A 5 -6.92 -0.23 23.53
CA ALA A 5 -8.18 -0.94 23.75
C ALA A 5 -8.58 -1.85 22.58
N ARG A 6 -7.83 -1.80 21.47
CA ARG A 6 -8.16 -2.54 20.25
C ARG A 6 -7.21 -3.72 20.06
N THR A 7 -7.78 -4.92 19.93
CA THR A 7 -7.05 -6.12 19.53
C THR A 7 -6.98 -6.21 18.01
N PHE A 8 -5.79 -6.46 17.47
CA PHE A 8 -5.57 -6.70 16.05
C PHE A 8 -5.20 -8.16 15.85
N TYR A 9 -6.04 -8.90 15.11
CA TYR A 9 -5.74 -10.28 14.76
C TYR A 9 -4.53 -10.34 13.81
N ARG A 10 -3.65 -11.31 14.08
CA ARG A 10 -2.44 -11.57 13.30
C ARG A 10 -2.07 -13.05 13.37
N ASN A 11 -1.58 -13.63 12.27
CA ASN A 11 -1.07 -15.01 12.22
C ASN A 11 0.34 -15.15 11.59
N GLY A 12 1.04 -14.03 11.35
CA GLY A 12 2.42 -14.06 10.85
C GLY A 12 3.41 -14.59 11.89
N PRO A 13 4.66 -14.91 11.48
CA PRO A 13 5.67 -15.44 12.38
C PRO A 13 6.09 -14.43 13.46
N SER A 14 6.73 -14.89 14.54
CA SER A 14 7.30 -13.96 15.52
C SER A 14 8.54 -13.27 14.92
N HIS A 15 8.48 -11.94 14.78
CA HIS A 15 9.60 -11.12 14.28
C HIS A 15 10.47 -10.54 15.39
N ARG A 16 10.03 -10.67 16.65
CA ARG A 16 10.67 -10.09 17.83
C ARG A 16 11.45 -11.19 18.54
N GLN A 17 12.78 -11.07 18.59
CA GLN A 17 13.63 -12.14 19.13
C GLN A 17 13.85 -12.08 20.66
N GLN A 18 13.58 -10.95 21.34
CA GLN A 18 13.54 -10.84 22.81
C GLN A 18 13.27 -9.42 23.33
N GLU A 19 13.47 -8.37 22.52
CA GLU A 19 13.25 -6.97 22.91
C GLU A 19 11.97 -6.36 22.31
N PRO A 20 11.28 -5.44 23.02
CA PRO A 20 10.17 -4.68 22.47
C PRO A 20 10.61 -3.83 21.27
N SER A 21 9.79 -3.81 20.22
CA SER A 21 10.06 -2.98 19.04
C SER A 21 9.90 -1.50 19.38
N SER A 22 10.75 -0.66 18.81
CA SER A 22 10.65 0.80 18.90
C SER A 22 10.68 1.42 17.50
N PHE A 23 10.14 2.63 17.34
CA PHE A 23 10.24 3.33 16.06
C PHE A 23 11.69 3.63 15.65
N ALA A 24 12.60 3.79 16.61
CA ALA A 24 14.03 3.91 16.32
C ALA A 24 14.61 2.62 15.73
N LEU A 25 14.22 1.45 16.27
CA LEU A 25 14.59 0.15 15.74
C LEU A 25 14.02 -0.07 14.34
N ILE A 26 12.72 0.22 14.13
CA ILE A 26 12.06 0.11 12.81
C ILE A 26 12.76 0.97 11.77
N ARG A 27 13.05 2.24 12.11
CA ARG A 27 13.75 3.17 11.21
C ARG A 27 15.11 2.61 10.79
N ARG A 28 15.88 2.07 11.74
CA ARG A 28 17.20 1.49 11.48
C ARG A 28 17.13 0.20 10.68
N GLN A 29 16.21 -0.70 11.02
CA GLN A 29 16.05 -1.99 10.36
C GLN A 29 15.69 -1.80 8.88
N PHE A 30 14.64 -1.04 8.59
CA PHE A 30 14.16 -0.87 7.21
C PHE A 30 14.85 0.28 6.47
N ASP A 31 15.71 1.04 7.13
CA ASP A 31 16.33 2.26 6.60
C ASP A 31 15.31 3.31 6.12
N PHE A 32 14.20 3.52 6.87
CA PHE A 32 13.28 4.62 6.56
C PHE A 32 14.00 5.98 6.69
N ARG A 33 13.75 6.89 5.74
CA ARG A 33 14.34 8.25 5.75
C ARG A 33 14.08 8.96 7.07
N SER A 34 12.84 8.91 7.55
CA SER A 34 12.43 9.39 8.86
C SER A 34 11.20 8.63 9.36
N ILE A 35 11.05 8.59 10.68
CA ILE A 35 9.81 8.20 11.34
C ILE A 35 9.47 9.28 12.37
N GLU A 36 8.31 9.90 12.23
CA GLU A 36 7.87 11.00 13.09
C GLU A 36 6.63 10.61 13.89
N ILE A 37 6.65 10.90 15.18
CA ILE A 37 5.56 10.61 16.10
C ILE A 37 4.93 11.92 16.57
N GLY A 38 3.62 12.03 16.45
CA GLY A 38 2.88 13.23 16.85
C GLY A 38 2.98 13.50 18.36
N ARG A 39 2.96 14.79 18.71
CA ARG A 39 3.18 15.27 20.10
C ARG A 39 2.15 14.77 21.12
N TRP A 40 0.95 14.38 20.65
CA TRP A 40 -0.16 13.93 21.48
C TRP A 40 -0.28 12.39 21.55
N VAL A 41 0.71 11.66 21.04
CA VAL A 41 0.84 10.22 21.25
C VAL A 41 1.55 9.99 22.58
N THR A 42 0.92 9.28 23.52
CA THR A 42 1.54 8.99 24.82
C THR A 42 2.66 7.95 24.66
N PRO A 43 3.59 7.84 25.61
CA PRO A 43 4.65 6.82 25.56
C PRO A 43 4.10 5.40 25.40
N THR A 44 3.07 5.03 26.17
CA THR A 44 2.43 3.71 26.09
C THR A 44 1.85 3.43 24.70
N GLU A 45 1.13 4.40 24.14
CA GLU A 45 0.53 4.26 22.81
C GLU A 45 1.59 4.19 21.72
N ARG A 46 2.68 4.97 21.86
CA ARG A 46 3.82 4.93 20.95
C ARG A 46 4.47 3.55 20.95
N ASP A 47 4.73 3.00 22.12
CA ASP A 47 5.42 1.70 22.25
C ASP A 47 4.52 0.58 21.70
N ARG A 48 3.22 0.63 22.01
CA ARG A 48 2.25 -0.30 21.43
C ARG A 48 2.14 -0.17 19.91
N ALA A 49 2.11 1.06 19.38
CA ALA A 49 2.10 1.31 17.95
C ALA A 49 3.37 0.78 17.29
N ALA A 50 4.55 0.98 17.89
CA ALA A 50 5.81 0.50 17.35
C ALA A 50 5.82 -1.03 17.17
N GLU A 51 5.31 -1.80 18.15
CA GLU A 51 5.15 -3.25 17.99
C GLU A 51 4.26 -3.62 16.80
N LEU A 52 3.09 -2.97 16.69
CA LEU A 52 2.12 -3.23 15.63
C LEU A 52 2.66 -2.85 14.25
N PHE A 53 3.39 -1.73 14.15
CA PHE A 53 4.08 -1.31 12.93
C PHE A 53 5.18 -2.29 12.55
N HIS A 54 6.01 -2.71 13.50
CA HIS A 54 7.08 -3.66 13.24
C HIS A 54 6.54 -4.97 12.67
N ASP A 55 5.54 -5.55 13.34
CA ASP A 55 4.87 -6.76 12.88
C ASP A 55 4.22 -6.58 11.50
N ALA A 56 3.54 -5.44 11.25
CA ALA A 56 2.90 -5.16 9.96
C ALA A 56 3.90 -4.98 8.81
N LEU A 57 5.02 -4.30 9.04
CA LEU A 57 6.06 -4.07 8.03
C LEU A 57 6.83 -5.35 7.71
N CYS A 58 7.14 -6.16 8.72
CA CYS A 58 7.75 -7.48 8.52
C CYS A 58 6.79 -8.45 7.80
N ASP A 59 5.49 -8.43 8.13
CA ASP A 59 4.50 -9.24 7.40
C ASP A 59 4.34 -8.78 5.96
N LEU A 60 4.31 -7.46 5.70
CA LEU A 60 4.30 -6.92 4.35
C LEU A 60 5.53 -7.39 3.56
N MET A 61 6.72 -7.33 4.16
CA MET A 61 7.96 -7.82 3.55
C MET A 61 7.85 -9.28 3.10
N LEU A 62 7.31 -10.15 3.98
CA LEU A 62 7.10 -11.56 3.65
C LEU A 62 6.07 -11.77 2.54
N ILE A 63 4.95 -11.02 2.56
CA ILE A 63 3.91 -11.08 1.52
C ILE A 63 4.48 -10.68 0.16
N LEU A 64 5.32 -9.64 0.13
CA LEU A 64 5.99 -9.16 -1.08
C LEU A 64 7.18 -10.01 -1.51
N GLN A 65 7.61 -10.97 -0.69
CA GLN A 65 8.80 -11.81 -0.93
C GLN A 65 10.06 -10.98 -1.23
N GLY A 66 10.16 -9.79 -0.62
CA GLY A 66 11.23 -8.84 -0.86
C GLY A 66 12.11 -8.58 0.36
N PRO A 67 13.25 -7.89 0.19
CA PRO A 67 14.09 -7.48 1.30
C PRO A 67 13.54 -6.23 2.01
N GLU A 68 14.13 -5.88 3.16
CA GLU A 68 13.77 -4.69 3.96
C GLU A 68 13.79 -3.40 3.14
N THR A 69 14.77 -3.26 2.24
CA THR A 69 14.89 -2.12 1.31
C THR A 69 13.70 -1.97 0.36
N LEU A 70 12.90 -3.01 0.10
CA LEU A 70 11.66 -2.87 -0.66
C LEU A 70 10.61 -2.11 0.15
N VAL A 71 10.49 -2.41 1.44
CA VAL A 71 9.49 -1.82 2.32
C VAL A 71 9.70 -0.31 2.48
N SER A 72 10.95 0.14 2.59
CA SER A 72 11.30 1.57 2.68
C SER A 72 11.50 2.25 1.33
N LEU A 73 11.28 1.53 0.22
CA LEU A 73 11.53 2.01 -1.14
C LEU A 73 12.97 2.56 -1.29
N ARG A 74 13.95 1.73 -0.89
CA ARG A 74 15.39 2.04 -0.81
C ARG A 74 15.68 3.29 0.02
N GLY A 75 15.09 3.33 1.21
CA GLY A 75 15.24 4.43 2.16
C GLY A 75 14.71 5.79 1.71
N SER A 76 13.90 5.82 0.65
CA SER A 76 13.29 7.05 0.17
C SER A 76 11.95 7.36 0.83
N LEU A 77 11.35 6.40 1.53
CA LEU A 77 10.06 6.56 2.21
C LEU A 77 10.24 7.07 3.64
N ALA A 78 9.33 7.94 4.08
CA ALA A 78 9.16 8.30 5.49
C ALA A 78 7.79 7.83 6.02
N LEU A 79 7.71 7.76 7.35
CA LEU A 79 6.51 7.39 8.09
C LEU A 79 6.14 8.48 9.09
N GLN A 80 4.86 8.75 9.20
CA GLN A 80 4.28 9.62 10.21
C GLN A 80 3.20 8.86 10.99
N TYR A 81 3.25 8.91 12.32
CA TYR A 81 2.22 8.31 13.17
C TYR A 81 1.65 9.32 14.15
N GLY A 82 0.33 9.48 14.07
CA GLY A 82 -0.41 10.36 14.96
C GLY A 82 -0.04 11.83 14.81
N SER A 83 0.50 12.28 13.67
CA SER A 83 0.75 13.70 13.36
C SER A 83 -0.31 14.26 12.40
N GLY A 84 -0.51 15.59 12.41
CA GLY A 84 -1.22 16.30 11.34
C GLY A 84 -2.72 15.98 11.16
N GLY A 85 -3.41 15.48 12.20
CA GLY A 85 -4.80 15.01 12.10
C GLY A 85 -5.76 16.07 11.53
N ARG A 86 -6.32 15.78 10.36
CA ARG A 86 -7.50 16.49 9.80
C ARG A 86 -8.75 15.65 10.11
N PRO A 87 -9.86 16.26 10.55
CA PRO A 87 -11.12 15.53 10.71
C PRO A 87 -11.47 14.78 9.42
N GLY A 88 -11.75 13.47 9.52
CA GLY A 88 -12.14 12.62 8.40
C GLY A 88 -11.00 11.90 7.65
N VAL A 89 -9.72 12.22 7.91
CA VAL A 89 -8.58 11.54 7.25
C VAL A 89 -7.96 10.51 8.19
N ALA A 90 -8.13 9.23 7.85
CA ALA A 90 -7.61 8.11 8.64
C ALA A 90 -6.13 7.83 8.36
N ALA A 91 -5.73 7.94 7.10
CA ALA A 91 -4.36 7.83 6.64
C ALA A 91 -4.23 8.57 5.29
N HIS A 92 -3.01 8.89 4.90
CA HIS A 92 -2.72 9.44 3.57
C HIS A 92 -1.24 9.33 3.22
N TYR A 93 -0.94 9.26 1.93
CA TYR A 93 0.38 9.46 1.36
C TYR A 93 0.53 10.89 0.84
N ASP A 94 1.65 11.53 1.16
CA ASP A 94 2.07 12.82 0.62
C ASP A 94 3.23 12.60 -0.37
N PRO A 95 3.02 12.80 -1.69
CA PRO A 95 4.07 12.69 -2.71
C PRO A 95 5.21 13.69 -2.54
N ALA A 96 4.91 14.93 -2.11
CA ALA A 96 5.91 15.97 -1.94
C ALA A 96 6.90 15.63 -0.82
N GLN A 97 6.35 15.09 0.29
CA GLN A 97 7.17 14.59 1.38
C GLN A 97 7.64 13.16 1.17
N ARG A 98 7.11 12.39 0.21
CA ARG A 98 7.32 10.93 0.12
C ARG A 98 7.16 10.25 1.47
N SER A 99 6.05 10.55 2.12
CA SER A 99 5.74 10.09 3.46
C SER A 99 4.30 9.61 3.50
N PHE A 100 4.03 8.47 4.14
CA PHE A 100 2.67 8.14 4.51
C PHE A 100 2.43 8.37 6.00
N ALA A 101 1.21 8.77 6.33
CA ALA A 101 0.80 9.14 7.67
C ALA A 101 -0.40 8.30 8.10
N LEU A 102 -0.38 7.78 9.34
CA LEU A 102 -1.52 7.11 9.97
C LEU A 102 -2.04 7.94 11.14
N ALA A 103 -3.35 8.21 11.13
CA ALA A 103 -4.03 8.78 12.28
C ALA A 103 -4.12 7.73 13.40
N LYS A 104 -3.80 8.14 14.63
CA LYS A 104 -3.73 7.28 15.81
C LYS A 104 -4.94 6.35 16.02
N ASN A 105 -6.17 6.87 15.85
CA ASN A 105 -7.41 6.17 16.19
C ASN A 105 -8.16 5.57 14.98
N ALA A 106 -7.80 5.96 13.76
CA ALA A 106 -8.55 5.63 12.54
C ALA A 106 -7.69 4.97 11.46
N GLY A 107 -6.38 5.24 11.45
CA GLY A 107 -5.43 4.67 10.50
C GLY A 107 -5.10 3.18 10.65
N PRO A 108 -5.23 2.53 11.82
CA PRO A 108 -4.93 1.10 11.90
C PRO A 108 -5.78 0.26 10.93
N GLY A 109 -5.08 -0.46 10.03
CA GLY A 109 -5.66 -1.25 8.94
C GLY A 109 -5.58 -0.63 7.55
N SER A 110 -4.85 0.49 7.35
CA SER A 110 -4.67 1.12 6.03
C SER A 110 -3.22 1.16 5.54
N ILE A 111 -2.27 0.52 6.24
CA ILE A 111 -0.84 0.57 5.88
C ILE A 111 -0.61 0.06 4.46
N ALA A 112 -1.26 -1.03 4.04
CA ALA A 112 -1.07 -1.57 2.71
C ALA A 112 -1.50 -0.58 1.61
N HIS A 113 -2.62 0.10 1.81
CA HIS A 113 -3.15 1.11 0.88
C HIS A 113 -2.16 2.27 0.71
N GLU A 114 -1.73 2.84 1.83
CA GLU A 114 -0.78 3.97 1.80
C GLU A 114 0.61 3.59 1.31
N TRP A 115 1.08 2.39 1.65
CA TRP A 115 2.34 1.88 1.12
C TRP A 115 2.26 1.71 -0.40
N PHE A 116 1.12 1.28 -0.94
CA PHE A 116 0.96 1.17 -2.39
C PHE A 116 0.99 2.55 -3.06
N HIS A 117 0.34 3.57 -2.52
CA HIS A 117 0.48 4.94 -3.04
C HIS A 117 1.95 5.37 -3.06
N ALA A 118 2.69 5.09 -2.00
CA ALA A 118 4.11 5.38 -1.96
C ALA A 118 4.91 4.63 -3.03
N PHE A 119 4.63 3.34 -3.20
CA PHE A 119 5.26 2.49 -4.20
C PHE A 119 4.94 2.94 -5.63
N ASP A 120 3.67 3.21 -5.93
CA ASP A 120 3.17 3.64 -7.23
C ASP A 120 3.77 5.00 -7.65
N HIS A 121 3.91 5.93 -6.69
CA HIS A 121 4.65 7.16 -6.90
C HIS A 121 6.17 6.94 -7.10
N TYR A 122 6.79 6.10 -6.26
CA TYR A 122 8.24 5.84 -6.33
C TYR A 122 8.68 5.13 -7.62
N ILE A 123 7.83 4.21 -8.12
CA ILE A 123 8.16 3.36 -9.26
C ILE A 123 7.94 4.07 -10.60
N ALA A 124 7.15 5.15 -10.64
CA ALA A 124 6.81 5.89 -11.84
C ALA A 124 8.04 6.26 -12.69
N GLN A 125 9.05 6.89 -12.07
CA GLN A 125 10.28 7.30 -12.73
C GLN A 125 11.22 6.15 -13.12
N LYS A 126 10.94 4.93 -12.65
CA LYS A 126 11.67 3.71 -13.00
C LYS A 126 10.95 2.90 -14.08
N CYS A 127 9.64 3.13 -14.22
CA CYS A 127 8.79 2.47 -15.20
C CYS A 127 8.64 3.29 -16.48
N PHE A 128 8.66 4.61 -16.41
CA PHE A 128 8.38 5.50 -17.53
C PHE A 128 9.41 6.63 -17.65
N THR A 129 9.57 7.15 -18.87
CA THR A 129 10.46 8.28 -19.17
C THR A 129 9.69 9.60 -19.23
N GLY A 130 10.38 10.72 -19.03
CA GLY A 130 9.81 12.06 -19.24
C GLY A 130 8.76 12.53 -18.22
N LEU A 131 8.61 11.83 -17.09
CA LEU A 131 7.63 12.17 -16.06
C LEU A 131 8.15 13.26 -15.11
N SER A 132 7.23 14.12 -14.66
CA SER A 132 7.45 14.96 -13.48
C SER A 132 7.51 14.12 -12.21
N ARG A 133 8.02 14.71 -11.12
CA ARG A 133 8.34 13.99 -9.87
C ARG A 133 7.13 13.67 -9.00
N ASP A 134 5.95 14.14 -9.36
CA ASP A 134 4.69 14.06 -8.61
C ASP A 134 3.69 13.07 -9.23
N ILE A 135 4.04 12.42 -10.34
CA ILE A 135 3.17 11.50 -11.07
C ILE A 135 3.29 10.08 -10.53
N PHE A 136 2.15 9.40 -10.39
CA PHE A 136 2.04 7.99 -10.06
C PHE A 136 2.19 7.11 -11.31
N ALA A 137 2.74 5.90 -11.15
CA ALA A 137 2.98 5.01 -12.29
C ALA A 137 1.67 4.53 -12.93
N SER A 138 0.64 4.25 -12.12
CA SER A 138 -0.69 3.90 -12.60
C SER A 138 -1.33 5.01 -13.44
N ALA A 139 -1.20 6.27 -13.02
CA ALA A 139 -1.66 7.43 -13.77
C ALA A 139 -0.86 7.66 -15.06
N ALA A 140 0.46 7.53 -15.00
CA ALA A 140 1.32 7.61 -16.18
C ALA A 140 1.01 6.52 -17.21
N TRP A 141 0.77 5.29 -16.74
CA TRP A 141 0.37 4.17 -17.58
C TRP A 141 -0.95 4.44 -18.30
N LEU A 142 -1.96 4.93 -17.56
CA LEU A 142 -3.26 5.28 -18.15
C LEU A 142 -3.17 6.42 -19.16
N ALA A 143 -2.17 7.30 -19.03
CA ALA A 143 -1.90 8.40 -19.95
C ALA A 143 -0.95 8.01 -21.11
N ASP A 144 -0.73 6.71 -21.33
CA ASP A 144 0.16 6.17 -22.38
C ASP A 144 1.59 6.74 -22.34
N ALA A 145 2.11 7.00 -21.13
CA ALA A 145 3.48 7.48 -20.97
C ALA A 145 4.50 6.47 -21.54
N PRO A 146 5.61 6.93 -22.17
CA PRO A 146 6.57 6.02 -22.81
C PRO A 146 7.30 5.14 -21.78
N PRO A 147 7.16 3.80 -21.84
CA PRO A 147 7.73 2.90 -20.86
C PRO A 147 9.24 2.70 -21.06
N ILE A 148 9.97 2.51 -19.96
CA ILE A 148 11.33 2.02 -19.96
C ILE A 148 11.28 0.50 -20.14
N VAL A 149 11.89 0.01 -21.22
CA VAL A 149 11.92 -1.42 -21.56
C VAL A 149 12.67 -2.20 -20.48
N HIS A 150 11.93 -2.94 -19.66
CA HIS A 150 12.49 -3.82 -18.63
C HIS A 150 11.46 -4.91 -18.25
N PRO A 151 11.87 -6.17 -18.03
CA PRO A 151 10.93 -7.25 -17.69
C PRO A 151 10.08 -6.97 -16.45
N LEU A 152 10.63 -6.34 -15.41
CA LEU A 152 9.85 -5.94 -14.23
C LEU A 152 8.83 -4.84 -14.56
N ASN A 153 9.17 -3.89 -15.43
CA ASN A 153 8.25 -2.82 -15.82
C ASN A 153 7.08 -3.39 -16.62
N GLN A 154 7.34 -4.36 -17.51
CA GLN A 154 6.26 -5.08 -18.19
C GLN A 154 5.32 -5.77 -17.21
N ARG A 155 5.86 -6.48 -16.21
CA ARG A 155 5.03 -7.14 -15.17
C ARG A 155 4.22 -6.15 -14.33
N LEU A 156 4.76 -4.97 -14.06
CA LEU A 156 4.02 -3.90 -13.38
C LEU A 156 2.87 -3.39 -14.26
N MET A 157 3.12 -3.15 -15.55
CA MET A 157 2.09 -2.75 -16.50
C MET A 157 1.02 -3.84 -16.70
N ASP A 158 1.38 -5.11 -16.59
CA ASP A 158 0.42 -6.23 -16.58
C ASP A 158 -0.50 -6.15 -15.34
N CYS A 159 0.01 -5.68 -14.19
CA CYS A 159 -0.83 -5.41 -13.01
C CYS A 159 -1.82 -4.27 -13.28
N PHE A 160 -1.36 -3.16 -13.87
CA PHE A 160 -2.25 -2.05 -14.24
C PHE A 160 -3.33 -2.48 -15.23
N THR A 161 -2.96 -3.29 -16.22
CA THR A 161 -3.90 -3.91 -17.17
C THR A 161 -4.95 -4.74 -16.45
N ALA A 162 -4.53 -5.62 -15.52
CA ALA A 162 -5.43 -6.48 -14.77
C ALA A 162 -6.41 -5.72 -13.85
N ILE A 163 -6.04 -4.52 -13.40
CA ILE A 163 -6.82 -3.70 -12.47
C ILE A 163 -7.77 -2.77 -13.23
N LEU A 164 -7.28 -2.10 -14.26
CA LEU A 164 -7.96 -0.97 -14.90
C LEU A 164 -8.79 -1.40 -16.11
N LEU A 165 -8.50 -2.56 -16.71
CA LEU A 165 -9.16 -3.03 -17.93
C LEU A 165 -9.84 -4.39 -17.72
N GLN A 166 -10.86 -4.67 -18.54
CA GLN A 166 -11.44 -6.00 -18.68
C GLN A 166 -10.49 -6.93 -19.46
N PRO A 167 -10.66 -8.27 -19.35
CA PRO A 167 -9.96 -9.22 -20.21
C PRO A 167 -10.08 -8.83 -21.69
N GLY A 168 -8.95 -8.76 -22.39
CA GLY A 168 -8.87 -8.26 -23.78
C GLY A 168 -8.49 -6.79 -23.92
N GLY A 169 -8.39 -6.02 -22.82
CA GLY A 169 -7.67 -4.76 -22.76
C GLY A 169 -8.32 -3.57 -23.48
N LYS A 170 -9.61 -3.64 -23.82
CA LYS A 170 -10.29 -2.59 -24.60
C LYS A 170 -11.37 -1.83 -23.83
N GLN A 171 -11.80 -2.34 -22.69
CA GLN A 171 -12.92 -1.78 -21.92
C GLN A 171 -12.50 -1.57 -20.47
N PRO A 172 -13.02 -0.52 -19.79
CA PRO A 172 -12.74 -0.29 -18.38
C PRO A 172 -13.21 -1.45 -17.50
N SER A 173 -12.44 -1.78 -16.47
CA SER A 173 -12.79 -2.85 -15.52
C SER A 173 -14.09 -2.54 -14.75
N GLU A 174 -14.74 -3.59 -14.23
CA GLU A 174 -15.91 -3.41 -13.35
C GLU A 174 -15.58 -2.57 -12.11
N LEU A 175 -14.36 -2.73 -11.57
CA LEU A 175 -13.86 -1.93 -10.45
C LEU A 175 -13.83 -0.43 -10.80
N PHE A 176 -13.36 -0.08 -11.99
CA PHE A 176 -13.39 1.30 -12.49
C PHE A 176 -14.82 1.80 -12.64
N GLN A 177 -15.71 1.01 -13.24
CA GLN A 177 -17.11 1.39 -13.47
C GLN A 177 -17.86 1.68 -12.16
N HIS A 178 -17.74 0.82 -11.14
CA HIS A 178 -18.31 1.06 -9.82
C HIS A 178 -17.72 2.31 -9.15
N SER A 179 -16.41 2.53 -9.32
CA SER A 179 -15.73 3.69 -8.75
C SER A 179 -16.17 5.01 -9.38
N VAL A 180 -16.39 5.04 -10.70
CA VAL A 180 -16.99 6.21 -11.40
C VAL A 180 -18.42 6.46 -10.94
N ALA A 181 -19.22 5.39 -10.74
CA ALA A 181 -20.57 5.54 -10.24
C ALA A 181 -20.60 6.15 -8.82
N MET A 182 -19.67 5.76 -7.96
CA MET A 182 -19.51 6.35 -6.62
C MET A 182 -19.09 7.81 -6.68
N ASP A 183 -18.10 8.14 -7.51
CA ASP A 183 -17.63 9.51 -7.73
C ASP A 183 -18.77 10.43 -8.20
N ARG A 184 -19.60 9.96 -9.14
CA ARG A 184 -20.80 10.69 -9.59
C ARG A 184 -21.81 10.89 -8.46
N LYS A 185 -22.05 9.88 -7.62
CA LYS A 185 -22.98 9.95 -6.49
C LYS A 185 -22.52 10.98 -5.44
N LEU A 186 -21.21 11.10 -5.24
CA LEU A 186 -20.62 12.00 -4.25
C LEU A 186 -20.21 13.36 -4.81
N GLY A 187 -20.27 13.56 -6.13
CA GLY A 187 -19.89 14.81 -6.78
C GLY A 187 -18.38 15.09 -6.71
N GLN A 188 -17.55 14.06 -6.76
CA GLN A 188 -16.09 14.16 -6.64
C GLN A 188 -15.37 13.28 -7.67
N VAL A 189 -14.04 13.45 -7.80
CA VAL A 189 -13.17 12.55 -8.58
C VAL A 189 -12.10 12.03 -7.63
N TYR A 190 -12.38 10.88 -7.03
CA TYR A 190 -11.51 10.27 -6.01
C TYR A 190 -11.42 8.77 -6.23
N TYR A 191 -12.54 8.05 -6.14
CA TYR A 191 -12.56 6.59 -6.24
C TYR A 191 -12.07 6.11 -7.61
N SER A 192 -12.39 6.82 -8.68
CA SER A 192 -12.02 6.42 -10.05
C SER A 192 -10.58 6.76 -10.45
N LYS A 193 -9.80 7.40 -9.57
CA LYS A 193 -8.39 7.69 -9.84
C LYS A 193 -7.60 6.38 -10.00
N PRO A 194 -6.71 6.27 -11.00
CA PRO A 194 -5.93 5.05 -11.23
C PRO A 194 -5.10 4.64 -10.01
N GLU A 195 -4.51 5.60 -9.30
CA GLU A 195 -3.72 5.35 -8.09
C GLU A 195 -4.57 4.81 -6.93
N GLU A 196 -5.83 5.26 -6.80
CA GLU A 196 -6.78 4.78 -5.77
C GLU A 196 -7.35 3.40 -6.12
N LEU A 197 -7.59 3.13 -7.41
CA LEU A 197 -7.99 1.81 -7.90
C LEU A 197 -6.89 0.77 -7.64
N CYS A 198 -5.64 1.13 -7.95
CA CYS A 198 -4.51 0.24 -7.76
C CYS A 198 -4.18 0.04 -6.28
N ALA A 199 -4.30 1.06 -5.43
CA ALA A 199 -4.13 0.94 -3.99
C ALA A 199 -5.17 0.00 -3.35
N ARG A 200 -6.46 0.13 -3.69
CA ARG A 200 -7.53 -0.80 -3.23
C ARG A 200 -7.34 -2.22 -3.76
N ALA A 201 -6.87 -2.36 -5.00
CA ALA A 201 -6.53 -3.66 -5.56
C ALA A 201 -5.36 -4.33 -4.82
N PHE A 202 -4.34 -3.56 -4.46
CA PHE A 202 -3.21 -4.04 -3.66
C PHE A 202 -3.62 -4.41 -2.24
N GLU A 203 -4.51 -3.62 -1.61
CA GLU A 203 -5.06 -3.97 -0.29
C GLU A 203 -5.76 -5.33 -0.32
N ALA A 204 -6.53 -5.62 -1.38
CA ALA A 204 -7.16 -6.91 -1.59
C ALA A 204 -6.15 -8.05 -1.76
N PHE A 205 -5.05 -7.82 -2.48
CA PHE A 205 -3.94 -8.76 -2.62
C PHE A 205 -3.28 -9.09 -1.27
N VAL A 206 -2.97 -8.05 -0.48
CA VAL A 206 -2.39 -8.22 0.86
C VAL A 206 -3.36 -8.95 1.79
N GLN A 207 -4.66 -8.64 1.75
CA GLN A 207 -5.66 -9.35 2.55
C GLN A 207 -5.76 -10.83 2.19
N ASP A 208 -5.55 -11.18 0.92
CA ASP A 208 -5.68 -12.57 0.43
C ASP A 208 -4.43 -13.43 0.70
N ALA A 209 -3.29 -12.81 1.01
CA ALA A 209 -2.06 -13.53 1.34
C ALA A 209 -2.24 -14.48 2.56
N PRO A 210 -1.50 -15.59 2.66
CA PRO A 210 -1.64 -16.52 3.80
C PRO A 210 -1.44 -15.86 5.18
N ILE A 211 -0.54 -14.87 5.24
CA ILE A 211 -0.30 -14.04 6.42
C ILE A 211 -1.43 -13.00 6.52
N LYS A 212 -2.10 -12.98 7.68
CA LYS A 212 -3.17 -12.07 8.05
C LYS A 212 -2.65 -11.13 9.12
N ASN A 213 -2.90 -9.84 8.94
CA ASN A 213 -2.55 -8.80 9.91
C ASN A 213 -3.57 -7.65 9.81
N HIS A 214 -4.43 -7.50 10.82
CA HIS A 214 -5.49 -6.48 10.84
C HIS A 214 -4.98 -5.05 11.06
N PHE A 215 -3.71 -4.89 11.43
CA PHE A 215 -3.06 -3.58 11.48
C PHE A 215 -2.55 -3.14 10.11
N LEU A 216 -2.19 -4.11 9.26
CA LEU A 216 -1.76 -3.91 7.88
C LEU A 216 -2.95 -3.63 6.94
N VAL A 217 -4.02 -4.43 7.07
CA VAL A 217 -5.25 -4.34 6.25
C VAL A 217 -6.49 -4.59 7.11
N LYS A 218 -7.48 -3.68 7.09
CA LYS A 218 -8.73 -3.80 7.86
C LYS A 218 -9.70 -4.82 7.24
N GLY A 219 -9.71 -4.93 5.91
CA GLY A 219 -10.47 -5.93 5.15
C GLY A 219 -11.19 -5.35 3.93
N THR A 220 -11.30 -6.14 2.86
CA THR A 220 -11.79 -5.70 1.53
C THR A 220 -12.85 -6.64 0.93
N LYS A 221 -13.50 -7.48 1.76
CA LYS A 221 -14.49 -8.50 1.31
C LYS A 221 -15.90 -8.29 1.82
N ALA A 222 -16.04 -7.73 3.02
CA ALA A 222 -17.33 -7.61 3.72
C ALA A 222 -17.43 -6.24 4.39
N THR A 223 -17.00 -5.19 3.67
CA THR A 223 -17.18 -3.80 4.08
C THR A 223 -18.24 -3.16 3.19
N PRO A 224 -18.87 -2.05 3.62
CA PRO A 224 -19.81 -1.31 2.77
C PRO A 224 -19.20 -0.94 1.42
N GLU A 225 -17.91 -0.60 1.38
CA GLU A 225 -17.20 -0.32 0.13
C GLU A 225 -17.10 -1.56 -0.76
N ALA A 226 -16.81 -2.74 -0.19
CA ALA A 226 -16.77 -3.99 -0.95
C ALA A 226 -18.15 -4.34 -1.53
N GLU A 227 -19.23 -4.16 -0.76
CA GLU A 227 -20.61 -4.36 -1.22
C GLU A 227 -20.99 -3.42 -2.37
N LEU A 228 -20.41 -2.21 -2.39
CA LEU A 228 -20.58 -1.21 -3.44
C LEU A 228 -19.68 -1.45 -4.67
N GLY A 229 -18.93 -2.56 -4.71
CA GLY A 229 -18.04 -2.89 -5.83
C GLY A 229 -16.73 -2.10 -5.84
N LEU A 230 -16.37 -1.44 -4.73
CA LEU A 230 -15.17 -0.61 -4.60
C LEU A 230 -13.89 -1.40 -4.29
N TYR A 231 -13.95 -2.72 -4.31
CA TYR A 231 -12.79 -3.60 -4.29
C TYR A 231 -12.93 -4.65 -5.40
N PRO A 232 -11.82 -5.20 -5.93
CA PRO A 232 -11.92 -6.28 -6.89
C PRO A 232 -12.57 -7.52 -6.26
N GLN A 233 -13.37 -8.24 -7.04
CA GLN A 233 -14.13 -9.42 -6.61
C GLN A 233 -13.97 -10.58 -7.60
N GLY A 234 -14.41 -11.78 -7.20
CA GLY A 234 -14.48 -12.95 -8.07
C GLY A 234 -13.19 -13.27 -8.82
N SER A 235 -13.32 -13.58 -10.12
CA SER A 235 -12.21 -13.91 -11.01
C SER A 235 -11.26 -12.74 -11.25
N ALA A 236 -11.77 -11.50 -11.28
CA ALA A 236 -10.94 -10.30 -11.42
C ALA A 236 -9.96 -10.17 -10.25
N ARG A 237 -10.42 -10.38 -9.01
CA ARG A 237 -9.57 -10.39 -7.80
C ARG A 237 -8.47 -11.45 -7.89
N GLN A 238 -8.81 -12.67 -8.32
CA GLN A 238 -7.85 -13.76 -8.48
C GLN A 238 -6.79 -13.43 -9.56
N HIS A 239 -7.22 -12.83 -10.66
CA HIS A 239 -6.33 -12.42 -11.75
C HIS A 239 -5.35 -11.32 -11.30
N ILE A 240 -5.86 -10.29 -10.62
CA ILE A 240 -5.06 -9.22 -10.02
C ILE A 240 -4.04 -9.78 -9.02
N ASN A 241 -4.47 -10.68 -8.12
CA ASN A 241 -3.56 -11.30 -7.15
C ASN A 241 -2.44 -12.08 -7.84
N THR A 242 -2.77 -12.79 -8.93
CA THR A 242 -1.78 -13.52 -9.74
C THR A 242 -0.78 -12.57 -10.38
N ALA A 243 -1.24 -11.44 -10.92
CA ALA A 243 -0.37 -10.43 -11.51
C ALA A 243 0.59 -9.82 -10.46
N PHE A 244 0.07 -9.41 -9.30
CA PHE A 244 0.90 -8.89 -8.21
C PHE A 244 1.89 -9.93 -7.69
N GLN A 245 1.48 -11.18 -7.50
CA GLN A 245 2.40 -12.25 -7.08
C GLN A 245 3.55 -12.44 -8.07
N ARG A 246 3.27 -12.41 -9.38
CA ARG A 246 4.31 -12.48 -10.42
C ARG A 246 5.23 -11.28 -10.40
N TYR A 247 4.70 -10.07 -10.19
CA TYR A 247 5.50 -8.86 -10.10
C TYR A 247 6.42 -8.88 -8.86
N PHE A 248 5.85 -9.03 -7.67
CA PHE A 248 6.59 -8.90 -6.41
C PHE A 248 7.57 -10.04 -6.16
N SER A 249 7.25 -11.28 -6.54
CA SER A 249 8.23 -12.38 -6.45
C SER A 249 9.48 -12.11 -7.31
N GLN A 250 9.32 -11.59 -8.52
CA GLN A 250 10.45 -11.27 -9.40
C GLN A 250 11.21 -10.03 -8.93
N LEU A 251 10.50 -9.00 -8.45
CA LEU A 251 11.11 -7.82 -7.85
C LEU A 251 11.94 -8.18 -6.62
N GLY A 252 11.38 -8.98 -5.71
CA GLY A 252 12.04 -9.45 -4.51
C GLY A 252 13.31 -10.23 -4.83
N LEU A 253 13.26 -11.18 -5.76
CA LEU A 253 14.43 -11.93 -6.23
C LEU A 253 15.51 -11.01 -6.82
N ALA A 254 15.13 -10.00 -7.62
CA ALA A 254 16.07 -9.08 -8.23
C ALA A 254 16.76 -8.18 -7.18
N LEU A 255 16.01 -7.71 -6.18
CA LEU A 255 16.54 -6.88 -5.10
C LEU A 255 17.46 -7.67 -4.17
N SER A 256 17.11 -8.91 -3.82
CA SER A 256 17.95 -9.74 -2.94
C SER A 256 19.27 -10.18 -3.57
N ARG A 257 19.40 -10.17 -4.90
CA ARG A 257 20.68 -10.41 -5.60
C ARG A 257 21.59 -9.18 -5.65
N SER A 258 21.05 -8.01 -5.36
CA SER A 258 21.76 -6.72 -5.44
C SER A 258 22.23 -6.23 -4.07
N LEU A 259 21.97 -7.00 -3.01
CA LEU A 259 22.44 -6.80 -1.63
C LEU A 259 23.69 -7.65 -1.39
#